data_AF-X0RMJ4-F1
#
_entry.id   AF-X0RMJ4-F1
#
_cell.length_a   1.000
_cell.length_b   1.000
_cell.length_c   1.000
_cell.angle_alpha   90.00
_cell.angle_beta   90.00
_cell.angle_gamma   90.00
#
_symmetry.space_group_name_H-M   'P 1'
#
loop_
_entity.id
_entity.type
_entity.pdbx_description
1 polymer ?
#
loop_
_entity_poly.entity_id
_entity_poly.type
_entity_poly.pdbx_seq_one_letter_code
_entity_poly.pdbx_strand_id
1 'polypeptide(L)'
;IGSLVARAMGGKWIFLLSVHLFYFAPKTIRAMLSSTRFKTIKMKPHIQTLSLGYLIYRMREYNKILYKLGNAVVGALRMKSLQIPYWLGQTLVIARKQ
;
A
#
# COMPACT_ATOMS: atom_id res chain seq x y z
N ILE A 1 11.61 -0.94 6.81
CA ILE A 1 10.32 -0.61 6.16
C ILE A 1 10.04 0.87 6.39
N GLY A 2 9.93 1.68 5.32
CA GLY A 2 10.03 3.14 5.45
C GLY A 2 8.75 3.95 5.28
N SER A 3 7.65 3.36 4.81
CA SER A 3 6.40 4.11 4.58
C SER A 3 5.63 4.34 5.89
N LEU A 4 4.91 5.47 5.97
CA LEU A 4 4.10 5.83 7.14
C LEU A 4 3.04 4.76 7.45
N VAL A 5 2.37 4.26 6.43
CA VAL A 5 1.30 3.25 6.57
C VAL A 5 1.85 1.93 7.11
N ALA A 6 3.01 1.51 6.63
CA ALA A 6 3.62 0.28 7.14
C ALA A 6 4.11 0.43 8.58
N ARG A 7 4.61 1.62 8.96
CA ARG A 7 4.95 1.93 10.36
C ARG A 7 3.72 1.95 11.27
N ALA A 8 2.61 2.52 10.79
CA ALA A 8 1.35 2.57 11.54
C ALA A 8 0.73 1.17 11.73
N MET A 9 0.79 0.31 10.71
CA MET A 9 0.28 -1.06 10.80
C MET A 9 1.23 -2.02 11.52
N GLY A 10 2.52 -1.68 11.64
CA GLY A 10 3.53 -2.50 12.30
C GLY A 10 3.59 -3.93 11.75
N GLY A 11 3.63 -4.91 12.64
CA GLY A 11 3.64 -6.35 12.30
C GLY A 11 2.37 -6.85 11.59
N LYS A 12 1.32 -6.03 11.50
CA LYS A 12 0.07 -6.36 10.82
C LYS A 12 -0.01 -5.76 9.41
N TRP A 13 1.06 -5.12 8.91
CA TRP A 13 1.06 -4.51 7.58
C TRP A 13 0.77 -5.57 6.50
N ILE A 14 -0.20 -5.27 5.59
CA ILE A 14 -0.71 -6.25 4.62
C ILE A 14 0.36 -6.88 3.70
N PHE A 15 1.46 -6.17 3.47
CA PHE A 15 2.54 -6.65 2.60
C PHE A 15 3.66 -7.32 3.38
N LEU A 16 3.55 -7.41 4.70
CA LEU A 16 4.46 -8.20 5.52
C LEU A 16 4.12 -9.69 5.35
N LEU A 17 4.62 -10.28 4.26
CA LEU A 17 4.35 -11.65 3.85
C LEU A 17 5.66 -12.46 3.85
N SER A 18 5.57 -13.74 4.18
CA SER A 18 6.71 -14.66 4.17
C SER A 18 7.36 -14.82 2.79
N VAL A 19 6.59 -14.61 1.72
CA VAL A 19 7.06 -14.69 0.33
C VAL A 19 7.88 -13.47 -0.12
N HIS A 20 7.81 -12.35 0.60
CA HIS A 20 8.61 -11.17 0.28
C HIS A 20 9.99 -11.27 0.95
N LEU A 21 10.97 -11.70 0.17
CA LEU A 21 12.35 -11.87 0.63
C LEU A 21 13.02 -10.55 1.03
N PHE A 22 12.68 -9.45 0.34
CA PHE A 22 13.27 -8.14 0.56
C PHE A 22 12.21 -7.05 0.62
N TYR A 23 12.40 -6.10 1.54
CA TYR A 23 11.58 -4.90 1.65
C TYR A 23 12.42 -3.69 1.30
N PHE A 24 12.10 -3.09 0.16
CA PHE A 24 12.85 -1.96 -0.34
C PHE A 24 12.35 -0.62 0.22
N ALA A 25 13.29 0.28 0.46
CA ALA A 25 13.02 1.69 0.71
C ALA A 25 13.48 2.51 -0.51
N PRO A 26 12.92 3.71 -0.73
CA PRO A 26 13.42 4.68 -1.72
C PRO A 26 14.94 4.76 -1.85
N LYS A 27 15.65 4.82 -0.71
CA LYS A 27 17.11 4.89 -0.65
C LYS A 27 17.78 3.62 -1.18
N THR A 28 17.27 2.44 -0.80
CA THR A 28 17.89 1.15 -1.19
C THR A 28 17.61 0.80 -2.64
N ILE A 29 16.44 1.14 -3.19
CA ILE A 29 16.16 0.97 -4.63
C ILE A 29 17.11 1.83 -5.45
N ARG A 30 17.29 3.11 -5.09
CA ARG A 30 18.22 3.99 -5.80
C ARG A 30 19.64 3.45 -5.78
N ALA A 31 20.12 3.00 -4.62
CA ALA A 31 21.44 2.42 -4.49
C ALA A 31 21.63 1.17 -5.38
N MET A 32 20.65 0.27 -5.39
CA MET A 32 20.68 -0.96 -6.19
C MET A 32 20.61 -0.69 -7.71
N LEU A 33 19.85 0.32 -8.14
CA LEU A 33 19.80 0.72 -9.54
C LEU A 33 21.11 1.37 -9.99
N SER A 34 21.67 2.25 -9.16
CA SER A 34 22.94 2.90 -9.45
C SER A 34 24.09 1.90 -9.56
N SER A 35 24.12 0.85 -8.74
CA SER A 35 25.16 -0.18 -8.81
C SER A 35 25.07 -1.07 -10.06
N THR A 36 23.95 -1.04 -10.79
CA THR A 36 23.69 -1.89 -11.96
C THR A 36 23.61 -1.09 -13.28
N ARG A 37 24.16 0.13 -13.32
CA ARG A 37 24.14 1.03 -14.49
C ARG A 37 22.71 1.44 -14.93
N PHE A 38 21.80 1.56 -13.98
CA PHE A 38 20.48 2.14 -14.20
C PHE A 38 20.38 3.54 -13.58
N LYS A 39 19.86 4.49 -14.35
CA LYS A 39 19.49 5.82 -13.85
C LYS A 39 18.02 5.81 -13.46
N THR A 40 17.71 6.19 -12.22
CA THR A 40 16.32 6.39 -11.78
C THR A 40 15.76 7.64 -12.44
N ILE A 41 14.68 7.50 -13.23
CA ILE A 41 14.01 8.61 -13.92
C ILE A 41 12.87 9.17 -13.07
N LYS A 42 12.09 8.28 -12.45
CA LYS A 42 10.94 8.67 -11.63
C LYS A 42 10.80 7.73 -10.45
N MET A 43 10.48 8.28 -9.29
CA MET A 43 10.13 7.50 -8.12
C MET A 43 9.05 8.23 -7.33
N LYS A 44 7.90 7.59 -7.14
CA LYS A 44 6.75 8.19 -6.42
C LYS A 44 5.91 7.11 -5.72
N PRO A 45 5.10 7.47 -4.71
CA PRO A 45 4.10 6.56 -4.16
C PRO A 45 3.23 5.94 -5.26
N HIS A 46 3.00 4.63 -5.19
CA HIS A 46 2.06 3.96 -6.07
C HIS A 46 0.68 3.96 -5.41
N ILE A 47 -0.15 4.92 -5.82
CA ILE A 47 -1.53 5.04 -5.38
C ILE A 47 -2.38 4.11 -6.24
N GLN A 48 -3.19 3.30 -5.58
CA GLN A 48 -4.15 2.41 -6.21
C GLN A 48 -5.56 2.87 -5.86
N THR A 49 -6.56 2.35 -6.56
CA THR A 49 -7.97 2.69 -6.31
C THR A 49 -8.73 1.40 -6.04
N LEU A 50 -9.50 1.39 -4.95
CA LEU A 50 -10.37 0.27 -4.58
C LEU A 50 -11.72 0.80 -4.12
N SER A 51 -12.74 -0.06 -4.20
CA SER A 51 -14.05 0.29 -3.67
C SER A 51 -14.00 0.41 -2.15
N LEU A 52 -14.69 1.42 -1.61
CA LEU A 52 -14.78 1.66 -0.17
C LEU A 52 -15.32 0.43 0.55
N GLY A 53 -16.32 -0.26 -0.02
CA GLY A 53 -16.85 -1.51 0.52
C GLY A 53 -15.78 -2.60 0.65
N TYR A 54 -14.87 -2.72 -0.33
CA TYR A 54 -13.77 -3.68 -0.26
C TYR A 54 -12.72 -3.29 0.78
N LEU A 55 -12.39 -1.99 0.90
CA LEU A 55 -11.48 -1.51 1.95
C LEU A 55 -12.03 -1.82 3.35
N ILE A 56 -13.32 -1.56 3.58
CA ILE A 56 -14.00 -1.92 4.84
C ILE A 56 -13.98 -3.43 5.05
N TYR A 57 -14.28 -4.24 4.03
CA TYR A 57 -14.21 -5.69 4.13
C TYR A 57 -12.82 -6.18 4.56
N ARG A 58 -11.74 -5.60 4.01
CA ARG A 58 -10.36 -5.93 4.40
C ARG A 58 -10.03 -5.54 5.85
N MET A 59 -10.73 -4.57 6.44
CA MET A 59 -10.57 -4.21 7.87
C MET A 59 -11.02 -5.32 8.82
N ARG A 60 -11.85 -6.27 8.36
CA ARG A 60 -12.38 -7.37 9.19
C ARG A 60 -11.28 -8.19 9.86
N GLU A 61 -10.18 -8.42 9.15
CA GLU A 61 -9.01 -9.19 9.64
C GLU A 61 -8.24 -8.44 10.75
N TYR A 62 -8.42 -7.12 10.83
CA TYR A 62 -7.72 -6.28 11.81
C TYR A 62 -8.59 -5.97 13.03
N ASN A 63 -9.87 -5.62 12.80
CA ASN A 63 -10.80 -5.25 13.85
C ASN A 63 -12.26 -5.51 13.41
N LYS A 64 -12.89 -6.51 14.04
CA LYS A 64 -14.27 -6.92 13.75
C LYS A 64 -15.31 -5.83 14.08
N ILE A 65 -15.07 -5.01 15.10
CA ILE A 65 -16.00 -3.94 15.53
C ILE A 65 -15.99 -2.82 14.50
N LEU A 66 -14.81 -2.33 14.12
CA LEU A 66 -14.66 -1.29 13.09
C LEU A 66 -15.22 -1.74 11.75
N TYR A 67 -15.02 -3.01 11.38
CA TYR A 67 -15.64 -3.58 10.18
C TYR A 67 -17.17 -3.49 10.23
N LYS A 68 -17.81 -3.92 11.33
CA LYS A 68 -19.28 -3.90 11.45
C LYS A 68 -19.83 -2.47 11.36
N LEU A 69 -19.24 -1.54 12.10
CA LEU A 69 -19.63 -0.13 12.09
C LEU A 69 -19.43 0.49 10.71
N GLY A 70 -18.25 0.32 10.11
CA GLY A 70 -17.94 0.83 8.79
C GLY A 70 -18.87 0.26 7.71
N ASN A 71 -19.16 -1.05 7.75
CA ASN A 71 -20.03 -1.69 6.78
C ASN A 71 -21.49 -1.22 6.91
N ALA A 72 -21.95 -0.94 8.14
CA ALA A 72 -23.27 -0.35 8.38
C ALA A 72 -23.34 1.08 7.81
N VAL A 73 -22.36 1.93 8.10
CA VAL A 73 -22.31 3.33 7.62
C VAL A 73 -22.22 3.38 6.09
N VAL A 74 -21.29 2.65 5.49
CA VAL A 74 -21.09 2.63 4.03
C VAL A 74 -22.30 1.99 3.32
N GLY A 75 -22.96 1.02 3.96
CA GLY A 75 -24.22 0.45 3.47
C GLY A 75 -25.38 1.45 3.50
N ALA A 76 -25.57 2.14 4.63
CA ALA A 76 -26.62 3.15 4.80
C ALA A 76 -26.46 4.31 3.79
N LEU A 77 -25.22 4.75 3.57
CA LEU A 77 -24.88 5.81 2.62
C LEU A 77 -24.79 5.34 1.16
N ARG A 78 -25.01 4.04 0.88
CA ARG A 78 -24.88 3.43 -0.46
C ARG A 78 -23.51 3.67 -1.14
N MET A 79 -22.45 3.85 -0.36
CA MET A 79 -21.11 4.18 -0.85
C MET A 79 -20.22 2.94 -1.07
N LYS A 80 -20.77 1.73 -1.05
CA LYS A 80 -19.96 0.49 -1.15
C LYS A 80 -19.14 0.42 -2.44
N SER A 81 -19.68 0.89 -3.56
CA SER A 81 -19.02 0.92 -4.87
C SER A 81 -18.14 2.15 -5.11
N LEU A 82 -18.11 3.11 -4.17
CA LEU A 82 -17.34 4.34 -4.32
C LEU A 82 -15.85 4.01 -4.40
N GLN A 83 -15.22 4.41 -5.49
CA GLN A 83 -13.81 4.18 -5.75
C GLN A 83 -12.96 5.22 -5.01
N ILE A 84 -12.11 4.76 -4.10
CA ILE A 84 -11.28 5.64 -3.26
C ILE A 84 -9.80 5.36 -3.52
N PRO A 85 -9.00 6.40 -3.78
CA PRO A 85 -7.56 6.26 -3.87
C PRO A 85 -6.99 5.89 -2.51
N TYR A 86 -6.10 4.91 -2.47
CA TYR A 86 -5.41 4.48 -1.27
C TYR A 86 -3.94 4.21 -1.55
N TRP A 87 -3.14 4.23 -0.48
CA TRP A 87 -1.71 3.92 -0.54
C TRP A 87 -1.34 3.02 0.63
N LEU A 88 -0.78 1.84 0.35
CA LEU A 88 -0.35 0.87 1.37
C LEU A 88 1.18 0.75 1.43
N GLY A 89 1.91 1.80 1.04
CA GLY A 89 3.38 1.84 1.15
C GLY A 89 4.15 1.38 -0.09
N GLN A 90 3.46 1.03 -1.17
CA GLN A 90 4.10 0.66 -2.45
C GLN A 90 4.68 1.90 -3.15
N THR A 91 5.75 1.70 -3.91
CA THR A 91 6.45 2.77 -4.64
C THR A 91 6.57 2.38 -6.10
N LEU A 92 6.17 3.30 -7.00
CA LEU A 92 6.45 3.19 -8.43
C LEU A 92 7.87 3.68 -8.68
N VAL A 93 8.68 2.88 -9.37
CA VAL A 93 10.02 3.24 -9.81
C VAL A 93 10.12 3.05 -11.32
N ILE A 94 10.57 4.08 -12.02
CA ILE A 94 10.90 4.03 -13.45
C ILE A 94 12.39 4.31 -13.56
N ALA A 95 13.12 3.40 -14.20
CA ALA A 95 14.55 3.50 -14.41
C ALA A 95 14.89 3.23 -15.87
N ARG A 96 16.00 3.82 -16.33
CA ARG A 96 16.51 3.63 -17.68
C ARG A 96 17.93 3.10 -17.60
N LYS A 97 18.24 2.07 -18.39
CA LYS A 97 19.61 1.58 -18.55
C LYS A 97 20.46 2.68 -19.18
N GLN A 98 21.65 2.89 -18.63
CA GLN A 98 22.64 3.79 -19.19
C GLN A 98 23.34 3.14 -20.38
#